data_AF-D7CXS5-F1
#
_entry.id   AF-D7CXS5-F1
#
_cell.length_a   1.000
_cell.length_b   1.000
_cell.length_c   1.000
_cell.angle_alpha   90.00
_cell.angle_beta   90.00
_cell.angle_gamma   90.00
#
_symmetry.space_group_name_H-M   'P 1'
#
loop_
_entity.id
_entity.type
_entity.pdbx_description
1 polymer ?
#
loop_
_entity_poly.entity_id
_entity_poly.type
_entity_poly.pdbx_seq_one_letter_code
_entity_poly.pdbx_strand_id
1 'polypeptide(L)'
;MLSPLASLKLVFGDLRALLQPPKLALYLAAGLALQAAYWTLGSPGPQLVGGAPRGLGSALQNVAWALVLLLALPALLMRALGDDPRRAGLTRGDLRFGLSLLVGALLVALPVLFVAAASPALQAVYPWAGDWPGRSPLHLVVWLGVYGLYYLAFEFFYRGFMLRTLEPHWGLPAAIWAQTLASTLVHLGKPLPETLGAIPMGLLFALVAVRGRSLVPAVALHLLIGALTDTFALWHQGQLFW
;
A
#
# COMPACT_ATOMS: atom_id res chain seq x y z
N MET A 1 -34.84 -30.10 14.68
CA MET A 1 -33.44 -30.02 14.20
C MET A 1 -33.42 -30.32 12.71
N LEU A 2 -32.67 -29.59 11.91
CA LEU A 2 -32.53 -29.89 10.47
C LEU A 2 -31.79 -31.21 10.29
N SER A 3 -32.14 -31.96 9.24
CA SER A 3 -31.36 -33.14 8.86
C SER A 3 -29.99 -32.73 8.31
N PRO A 4 -28.95 -33.58 8.41
CA PRO A 4 -27.63 -33.27 7.84
C PRO A 4 -27.67 -32.87 6.36
N LEU A 5 -28.53 -33.52 5.56
CA LEU A 5 -28.73 -33.19 4.15
C LEU A 5 -29.38 -31.82 3.93
N ALA A 6 -30.34 -31.45 4.78
CA ALA A 6 -30.96 -30.12 4.71
C ALA A 6 -29.96 -29.02 5.07
N SER A 7 -29.13 -29.23 6.11
CA SER A 7 -28.06 -28.31 6.47
C SER A 7 -27.03 -28.14 5.35
N LEU A 8 -26.60 -29.24 4.70
CA LEU A 8 -25.67 -29.18 3.57
C LEU A 8 -26.24 -28.37 2.40
N LYS A 9 -27.52 -28.58 2.05
CA LYS A 9 -28.17 -27.82 0.97
C LYS A 9 -28.18 -26.31 1.23
N LEU A 10 -28.44 -25.90 2.47
CA LEU A 10 -28.40 -24.49 2.86
C LEU A 10 -26.99 -23.92 2.68
N VAL A 11 -25.97 -24.61 3.22
CA VAL A 11 -24.56 -24.18 3.09
C VAL A 11 -24.15 -24.05 1.62
N PHE A 12 -24.50 -25.01 0.76
CA PHE A 12 -24.19 -24.91 -0.68
C PHE A 12 -24.96 -23.78 -1.37
N GLY A 13 -26.20 -23.49 -0.94
CA GLY A 13 -26.97 -22.34 -1.40
C GLY A 13 -26.28 -21.02 -1.07
N ASP A 14 -25.86 -20.86 0.18
CA ASP A 14 -25.16 -19.66 0.67
C ASP A 14 -23.79 -19.48 0.00
N LEU A 15 -23.03 -20.57 -0.18
CA LEU A 15 -21.76 -20.53 -0.92
C LEU A 15 -21.95 -20.08 -2.37
N ARG A 16 -23.01 -20.55 -3.05
CA ARG A 16 -23.32 -20.12 -4.41
C ARG A 16 -23.68 -18.64 -4.44
N ALA A 17 -24.44 -18.15 -3.45
CA ALA A 17 -24.80 -16.74 -3.35
C ALA A 17 -23.56 -15.86 -3.12
N LEU A 18 -22.59 -16.30 -2.31
CA LEU A 18 -21.32 -15.60 -2.07
C LEU A 18 -20.51 -15.39 -3.36
N LEU A 19 -20.64 -16.31 -4.32
CA LEU A 19 -19.95 -16.25 -5.61
C LEU A 19 -20.67 -15.37 -6.65
N GLN A 20 -21.74 -14.66 -6.27
CA GLN A 20 -22.51 -13.77 -7.14
C GLN A 20 -22.43 -12.30 -6.68
N PRO A 21 -22.18 -11.34 -7.60
CA PRO A 21 -21.82 -11.55 -9.00
C PRO A 21 -20.39 -12.12 -9.13
N PRO A 22 -20.13 -12.98 -10.13
CA PRO A 22 -18.85 -13.70 -10.25
C PRO A 22 -17.66 -12.75 -10.40
N LYS A 23 -17.88 -11.61 -11.06
CA LYS A 23 -16.86 -10.57 -11.22
C LYS A 23 -16.39 -10.00 -9.88
N LEU A 24 -17.32 -9.68 -8.97
CA LEU A 24 -16.98 -9.22 -7.62
C LEU A 24 -16.27 -10.32 -6.81
N ALA A 25 -16.77 -11.55 -6.87
CA ALA A 25 -16.15 -12.68 -6.18
C ALA A 25 -14.71 -12.91 -6.63
N LEU A 26 -14.42 -12.78 -7.94
CA LEU A 26 -13.06 -12.86 -8.48
C LEU A 26 -12.17 -11.71 -7.99
N TYR A 27 -12.67 -10.48 -7.92
CA TYR A 27 -11.89 -9.35 -7.36
C TYR A 27 -11.56 -9.55 -5.89
N LEU A 28 -12.51 -10.05 -5.10
CA LEU A 28 -12.29 -10.33 -3.68
C LEU A 28 -11.29 -11.47 -3.48
N ALA A 29 -11.48 -12.59 -4.18
CA ALA A 29 -10.59 -13.74 -4.10
C ALA A 29 -9.16 -13.37 -4.54
N ALA A 30 -9.02 -12.65 -5.66
CA ALA A 30 -7.73 -12.19 -6.13
C ALA A 30 -7.12 -11.14 -5.19
N GLY A 31 -7.91 -10.18 -4.70
CA GLY A 31 -7.44 -9.18 -3.74
C GLY A 31 -6.87 -9.82 -2.48
N LEU A 32 -7.59 -10.80 -1.92
CA LEU A 32 -7.12 -11.58 -0.77
C LEU A 32 -5.83 -12.35 -1.08
N ALA A 33 -5.80 -13.10 -2.18
CA ALA A 33 -4.66 -13.93 -2.56
C ALA A 33 -3.40 -13.08 -2.86
N LEU A 34 -3.56 -12.00 -3.63
CA LEU A 34 -2.45 -11.10 -3.99
C LEU A 34 -1.94 -10.35 -2.78
N GLN A 35 -2.81 -9.89 -1.87
CA GLN A 35 -2.39 -9.27 -0.63
C GLN A 35 -1.63 -10.25 0.26
N ALA A 36 -2.11 -11.48 0.43
CA ALA A 36 -1.44 -12.50 1.23
C ALA A 36 -0.07 -12.85 0.63
N ALA A 37 0.01 -13.04 -0.68
CA ALA A 37 1.26 -13.30 -1.39
C ALA A 37 2.22 -12.11 -1.29
N TYR A 38 1.72 -10.87 -1.38
CA TYR A 38 2.57 -9.70 -1.22
C TYR A 38 3.07 -9.58 0.22
N TRP A 39 2.23 -9.83 1.22
CA TRP A 39 2.68 -9.83 2.61
C TRP A 39 3.82 -10.82 2.82
N THR A 40 3.73 -12.04 2.29
CA THR A 40 4.77 -13.07 2.45
C THR A 40 6.04 -12.82 1.62
N LEU A 41 5.91 -12.31 0.39
CA LEU A 41 7.03 -12.25 -0.56
C LEU A 41 7.65 -10.84 -0.70
N GLY A 42 6.87 -9.78 -0.53
CA GLY A 42 7.25 -8.42 -0.94
C GLY A 42 7.10 -7.32 0.11
N SER A 43 6.24 -7.49 1.12
CA SER A 43 6.23 -6.60 2.30
C SER A 43 7.45 -6.93 3.13
N PRO A 44 8.21 -5.98 3.70
CA PRO A 44 9.38 -6.26 4.53
C PRO A 44 9.05 -6.79 5.93
N GLY A 45 7.79 -6.70 6.38
CA GLY A 45 7.39 -7.08 7.74
C GLY A 45 7.82 -8.52 8.10
N PRO A 46 7.46 -9.54 7.31
CA PRO A 46 7.86 -10.92 7.59
C PRO A 46 9.36 -11.18 7.54
N GLN A 47 10.09 -10.53 6.64
CA GLN A 47 11.54 -10.62 6.52
C GLN A 47 12.21 -10.02 7.76
N LEU A 48 11.68 -8.91 8.28
CA LEU A 48 12.16 -8.27 9.51
C LEU A 48 11.90 -9.13 10.75
N VAL A 49 10.71 -9.73 10.86
CA VAL A 49 10.39 -10.70 11.92
C VAL A 49 11.28 -11.94 11.83
N GLY A 50 11.64 -12.36 10.62
CA GLY A 50 12.56 -13.47 10.35
C GLY A 50 14.04 -13.14 10.51
N GLY A 51 14.40 -11.89 10.84
CA GLY A 51 15.80 -11.47 11.03
C GLY A 51 16.61 -11.36 9.73
N ALA A 52 15.96 -11.28 8.57
CA ALA A 52 16.65 -11.18 7.29
C ALA A 52 17.39 -9.83 7.18
N PRO A 53 18.61 -9.79 6.64
CA PRO A 53 19.37 -8.56 6.50
C PRO A 53 18.70 -7.59 5.52
N ARG A 54 18.68 -6.31 5.90
CA ARG A 54 18.26 -5.20 5.04
C ARG A 54 19.40 -4.76 4.14
N GLY A 55 19.07 -4.35 2.92
CA GLY A 55 20.04 -3.89 1.93
C GLY A 55 19.39 -3.63 0.58
N LEU A 56 20.14 -3.01 -0.33
CA LEU A 56 19.63 -2.66 -1.66
C LEU A 56 19.03 -3.87 -2.40
N GLY A 57 19.66 -5.05 -2.33
CA GLY A 57 19.18 -6.26 -3.00
C GLY A 57 17.81 -6.72 -2.51
N SER A 58 17.62 -6.83 -1.19
CA SER A 58 16.33 -7.22 -0.59
C SER A 58 15.27 -6.15 -0.80
N ALA A 59 15.65 -4.87 -0.78
CA ALA A 59 14.75 -3.77 -1.12
C ALA A 59 14.26 -3.84 -2.58
N LEU A 60 15.16 -4.07 -3.54
CA LEU A 60 14.82 -4.21 -4.96
C LEU A 60 13.90 -5.42 -5.20
N GLN A 61 14.16 -6.54 -4.52
CA GLN A 61 13.30 -7.71 -4.58
C GLN A 61 11.89 -7.40 -4.06
N ASN A 62 11.77 -6.70 -2.93
CA ASN A 62 10.49 -6.28 -2.37
C ASN A 62 9.72 -5.37 -3.34
N VAL A 63 10.38 -4.39 -3.95
CA VAL A 63 9.77 -3.50 -4.96
C VAL A 63 9.35 -4.29 -6.21
N ALA A 64 10.16 -5.26 -6.67
CA ALA A 64 9.81 -6.11 -7.80
C ALA A 64 8.54 -6.93 -7.51
N TRP A 65 8.45 -7.54 -6.34
CA TRP A 65 7.23 -8.25 -5.92
C TRP A 65 6.02 -7.33 -5.81
N ALA A 66 6.19 -6.10 -5.30
CA ALA A 66 5.12 -5.11 -5.29
C ALA A 66 4.63 -4.78 -6.70
N LEU A 67 5.54 -4.54 -7.65
CA LEU A 67 5.19 -4.25 -9.03
C LEU A 67 4.43 -5.41 -9.69
N VAL A 68 4.78 -6.66 -9.39
CA VAL A 68 4.08 -7.83 -9.92
C VAL A 68 2.71 -8.00 -9.26
N LEU A 69 2.68 -8.08 -7.93
CA LEU A 69 1.51 -8.51 -7.16
C LEU A 69 0.49 -7.39 -6.92
N LEU A 70 0.95 -6.14 -6.81
CA LEU A 70 0.11 -4.97 -6.49
C LEU A 70 -0.19 -4.09 -7.71
N LEU A 71 0.56 -4.22 -8.82
CA LEU A 71 0.32 -3.44 -10.04
C LEU A 71 -0.02 -4.32 -11.26
N ALA A 72 0.91 -5.18 -11.69
CA ALA A 72 0.77 -5.91 -12.95
C ALA A 72 -0.40 -6.91 -12.92
N LEU A 73 -0.45 -7.82 -11.95
CA LEU A 73 -1.52 -8.83 -11.86
C LEU A 73 -2.91 -8.20 -11.63
N PRO A 74 -3.11 -7.22 -10.74
CA PRO A 74 -4.39 -6.54 -10.60
C PRO A 74 -4.82 -5.82 -11.88
N ALA A 75 -3.90 -5.14 -12.58
CA ALA A 75 -4.21 -4.47 -13.85
C ALA A 75 -4.59 -5.48 -14.95
N LEU A 76 -3.91 -6.62 -15.02
CA LEU A 76 -4.24 -7.72 -15.94
C LEU A 76 -5.61 -8.32 -15.61
N LEU A 77 -5.91 -8.53 -14.33
CA LEU A 77 -7.21 -9.03 -13.89
C LEU A 77 -8.35 -8.06 -14.23
N MET A 78 -8.17 -6.76 -14.01
CA MET A 78 -9.14 -5.74 -14.43
C MET A 78 -9.43 -5.87 -15.93
N ARG A 79 -8.39 -5.93 -16.77
CA ARG A 79 -8.54 -6.09 -18.23
C ARG A 79 -9.24 -7.39 -18.59
N ALA A 80 -8.86 -8.51 -17.98
CA ALA A 80 -9.43 -9.82 -18.25
C ALA A 80 -10.93 -9.89 -17.91
N LEU A 81 -11.37 -9.10 -16.93
CA LEU A 81 -12.78 -8.99 -16.52
C LEU A 81 -13.52 -7.80 -17.18
N GLY A 82 -12.94 -7.21 -18.23
CA GLY A 82 -13.56 -6.16 -19.03
C GLY A 82 -13.52 -4.74 -18.42
N ASP A 83 -12.75 -4.52 -17.37
CA ASP A 83 -12.51 -3.19 -16.80
C ASP A 83 -11.24 -2.56 -17.37
N ASP A 84 -11.27 -1.23 -17.54
CA ASP A 84 -10.10 -0.45 -17.93
C ASP A 84 -9.25 -0.11 -16.67
N PRO A 85 -7.99 -0.57 -16.57
CA PRO A 85 -7.11 -0.23 -15.44
C PRO A 85 -6.89 1.27 -15.26
N ARG A 86 -7.09 2.10 -16.29
CA ARG A 86 -7.01 3.56 -16.15
C ARG A 86 -8.07 4.10 -15.19
N ARG A 87 -9.19 3.38 -14.99
CA ARG A 87 -10.21 3.69 -13.97
C ARG A 87 -9.68 3.61 -12.54
N ALA A 88 -8.53 2.95 -12.33
CA ALA A 88 -7.81 2.97 -11.06
C ALA A 88 -7.37 4.39 -10.62
N GLY A 89 -7.42 5.38 -11.52
CA GLY A 89 -7.05 6.76 -11.21
C GLY A 89 -5.66 7.15 -11.74
N LEU A 90 -5.14 6.46 -12.75
CA LEU A 90 -3.94 6.87 -13.48
C LEU A 90 -4.28 8.03 -14.44
N THR A 91 -4.65 9.17 -13.87
CA THR A 91 -5.01 10.39 -14.58
C THR A 91 -4.33 11.59 -13.94
N ARG A 92 -4.34 12.75 -14.62
CA ARG A 92 -3.82 14.00 -14.04
C ARG A 92 -4.64 14.50 -12.84
N GLY A 93 -5.94 14.19 -12.80
CA GLY A 93 -6.83 14.62 -11.72
C GLY A 93 -6.88 16.14 -11.51
N ASP A 94 -7.24 16.54 -10.30
CA ASP A 94 -7.16 17.93 -9.82
C ASP A 94 -5.77 18.21 -9.22
N LEU A 95 -4.88 18.75 -10.05
CA LEU A 95 -3.52 19.07 -9.64
C LEU A 95 -3.44 20.18 -8.58
N ARG A 96 -4.38 21.13 -8.57
CA ARG A 96 -4.38 22.22 -7.58
C ARG A 96 -4.71 21.66 -6.19
N PHE A 97 -5.75 20.83 -6.13
CA PHE A 97 -6.08 20.08 -4.92
C PHE A 97 -4.88 19.23 -4.45
N GLY A 98 -4.30 18.44 -5.36
CA GLY A 98 -3.16 17.59 -5.04
C GLY A 98 -1.95 18.36 -4.48
N LEU A 99 -1.59 19.48 -5.10
CA LEU A 99 -0.48 20.33 -4.65
C LEU A 99 -0.77 20.98 -3.29
N SER A 100 -1.97 21.53 -3.09
CA SER A 100 -2.35 22.13 -1.79
C SER A 100 -2.28 21.11 -0.65
N LEU A 101 -2.71 19.89 -0.91
CA LEU A 101 -2.64 18.80 0.05
C LEU A 101 -1.20 18.40 0.34
N LEU A 102 -0.34 18.27 -0.68
CA LEU A 102 1.06 17.92 -0.49
C LEU A 102 1.80 18.96 0.36
N VAL A 103 1.55 20.25 0.13
CA VAL A 103 2.13 21.32 0.94
C VAL A 103 1.64 21.22 2.39
N GLY A 104 0.32 21.10 2.61
CA GLY A 104 -0.22 20.96 3.96
C GLY A 104 0.30 19.72 4.69
N ALA A 105 0.38 18.59 3.98
CA ALA A 105 0.90 17.35 4.54
C ALA A 105 2.39 17.42 4.85
N LEU A 106 3.19 18.08 4.01
CA LEU A 106 4.61 18.32 4.27
C LEU A 106 4.83 19.08 5.58
N LEU A 107 4.06 20.16 5.81
CA LEU A 107 4.17 20.99 7.01
C LEU A 107 3.89 20.19 8.30
N VAL A 108 2.98 19.22 8.24
CA VAL A 108 2.64 18.37 9.39
C VAL A 108 3.60 17.18 9.51
N ALA A 109 3.88 16.50 8.40
CA ALA A 109 4.69 15.28 8.39
C ALA A 109 6.15 15.56 8.77
N LEU A 110 6.70 16.72 8.40
CA LEU A 110 8.10 17.04 8.64
C LEU A 110 8.49 17.01 10.13
N PRO A 111 7.86 17.77 11.05
CA PRO A 111 8.18 17.70 12.47
C PRO A 111 7.83 16.35 13.10
N VAL A 112 6.70 15.75 12.72
CA VAL A 112 6.23 14.47 13.28
C VAL A 112 7.19 13.34 12.93
N LEU A 113 7.57 13.21 11.66
CA LEU A 113 8.46 12.15 11.20
C LEU A 113 9.90 12.36 11.64
N PHE A 114 10.36 13.62 11.78
CA PHE A 114 11.69 13.89 12.32
C PHE A 114 11.84 13.34 13.75
N VAL A 115 10.82 13.54 14.60
CA VAL A 115 10.81 12.99 15.97
C VAL A 115 10.62 11.47 15.95
N ALA A 116 9.67 10.95 15.16
CA ALA A 116 9.40 9.52 15.11
C ALA A 116 10.61 8.69 14.61
N ALA A 117 11.37 9.22 13.65
CA ALA A 117 12.56 8.57 13.08
C ALA A 117 13.76 8.50 14.01
N ALA A 118 13.73 9.18 15.16
CA ALA A 118 14.71 8.98 16.21
C ALA A 118 14.48 7.68 17.00
N SER A 119 13.31 7.03 16.86
CA SER A 119 13.00 5.83 17.63
C SER A 119 13.79 4.61 17.15
N PRO A 120 14.36 3.80 18.07
CA PRO A 120 15.08 2.58 17.71
C PRO A 120 14.22 1.59 16.91
N ALA A 121 12.92 1.52 17.21
CA ALA A 121 11.99 0.65 16.50
C ALA A 121 11.85 1.02 15.02
N LEU A 122 11.86 2.31 14.67
CA LEU A 122 11.77 2.75 13.27
C LEU A 122 13.11 2.59 12.57
N GLN A 123 14.23 2.91 13.23
CA GLN A 123 15.59 2.75 12.70
C GLN A 123 15.94 1.28 12.43
N ALA A 124 15.37 0.36 13.19
CA ALA A 124 15.50 -1.09 12.96
C ALA A 124 14.83 -1.56 11.66
N VAL A 125 13.95 -0.75 11.05
CA VAL A 125 13.14 -1.10 9.87
C VAL A 125 13.49 -0.25 8.64
N TYR A 126 13.81 1.03 8.85
CA TYR A 126 14.08 2.00 7.77
C TYR A 126 15.54 2.46 7.76
N PRO A 127 16.12 2.72 6.57
CA PRO A 127 15.57 2.44 5.24
C PRO A 127 15.51 0.93 4.93
N TRP A 128 14.67 0.54 3.96
CA TRP A 128 14.64 -0.85 3.48
C TRP A 128 15.94 -1.25 2.80
N ALA A 129 16.55 -0.30 2.07
CA ALA A 129 17.83 -0.48 1.38
C ALA A 129 19.05 -0.43 2.33
N GLY A 130 18.85 -0.35 3.64
CA GLY A 130 19.92 -0.17 4.63
C GLY A 130 20.52 1.24 4.57
N ASP A 131 21.83 1.32 4.79
CA ASP A 131 22.62 2.56 4.74
C ASP A 131 22.89 3.06 3.31
N TRP A 132 22.68 2.22 2.29
CA TRP A 132 23.05 2.52 0.90
C TRP A 132 22.54 3.88 0.37
N PRO A 133 21.26 4.26 0.60
CA PRO A 133 20.76 5.58 0.17
C PRO A 133 21.48 6.74 0.85
N GLY A 134 22.02 6.53 2.05
CA GLY A 134 22.76 7.52 2.82
C GLY A 134 24.19 7.77 2.32
N ARG A 135 24.77 6.87 1.51
CA ARG A 135 26.17 6.99 1.08
C ARG A 135 26.46 8.16 0.13
N SER A 136 25.46 8.66 -0.59
CA SER A 136 25.59 9.86 -1.43
C SER A 136 24.23 10.46 -1.81
N PRO A 137 24.15 11.76 -2.16
CA PRO A 137 22.91 12.35 -2.65
C PRO A 137 22.35 11.65 -3.90
N LEU A 138 23.24 11.14 -4.77
CA LEU A 138 22.83 10.38 -5.95
C LEU A 138 22.15 9.06 -5.57
N HIS A 139 22.70 8.33 -4.59
CA HIS A 139 22.07 7.09 -4.11
C HIS A 139 20.70 7.35 -3.51
N LEU A 140 20.55 8.43 -2.74
CA LEU A 140 19.25 8.83 -2.22
C LEU A 140 18.25 9.09 -3.35
N VAL A 141 18.63 9.87 -4.37
CA VAL A 141 17.75 10.16 -5.52
C VAL A 141 17.36 8.88 -6.29
N VAL A 142 18.31 7.98 -6.53
CA VAL A 142 18.04 6.68 -7.18
C VAL A 142 17.08 5.85 -6.33
N TRP A 143 17.31 5.80 -5.02
CA TRP A 143 16.44 5.10 -4.08
C TRP A 143 15.03 5.68 -4.08
N LEU A 144 14.86 7.00 -4.08
CA LEU A 144 13.54 7.64 -4.16
C LEU A 144 12.80 7.29 -5.46
N GLY A 145 13.51 7.12 -6.58
CA GLY A 145 12.93 6.63 -7.83
C GLY A 145 12.39 5.20 -7.71
N VAL A 146 13.20 4.30 -7.15
CA VAL A 146 12.81 2.90 -6.88
C VAL A 146 11.65 2.85 -5.88
N TYR A 147 11.71 3.65 -4.82
CA TYR A 147 10.69 3.68 -3.78
C TYR A 147 9.37 4.27 -4.30
N GLY A 148 9.44 5.22 -5.24
CA GLY A 148 8.29 5.74 -5.96
C GLY A 148 7.56 4.66 -6.78
N LEU A 149 8.28 3.72 -7.39
CA LEU A 149 7.67 2.57 -8.09
C LEU A 149 6.91 1.66 -7.13
N TYR A 150 7.48 1.43 -5.94
CA TYR A 150 6.79 0.70 -4.88
C TYR A 150 5.48 1.40 -4.49
N TYR A 151 5.53 2.69 -4.18
CA TYR A 151 4.33 3.43 -3.77
C TYR A 151 3.30 3.56 -4.89
N LEU A 152 3.72 3.64 -6.14
CA LEU A 152 2.82 3.54 -7.28
C LEU A 152 2.06 2.21 -7.26
N ALA A 153 2.76 1.09 -7.10
CA ALA A 153 2.14 -0.23 -7.05
C ALA A 153 1.20 -0.37 -5.84
N PHE A 154 1.64 0.08 -4.67
CA PHE A 154 0.86 0.07 -3.44
C PHE A 154 -0.44 0.86 -3.60
N GLU A 155 -0.37 2.12 -4.01
CA GLU A 155 -1.55 2.96 -4.17
C GLU A 155 -2.45 2.48 -5.31
N PHE A 156 -1.87 1.96 -6.39
CA PHE A 156 -2.65 1.33 -7.44
C PHE A 156 -3.48 0.17 -6.91
N PHE A 157 -2.93 -0.72 -6.07
CA PHE A 157 -3.68 -1.83 -5.53
C PHE A 157 -4.83 -1.39 -4.61
N TYR A 158 -4.54 -0.56 -3.60
CA TYR A 158 -5.54 -0.25 -2.57
C TYR A 158 -6.52 0.84 -3.01
N ARG A 159 -6.04 1.94 -3.59
CA ARG A 159 -6.87 3.12 -3.96
C ARG A 159 -7.39 3.02 -5.38
N GLY A 160 -6.72 2.24 -6.22
CA GLY A 160 -7.12 1.95 -7.58
C GLY A 160 -7.96 0.68 -7.66
N PHE A 161 -7.31 -0.48 -7.67
CA PHE A 161 -7.93 -1.78 -7.89
C PHE A 161 -9.00 -2.10 -6.83
N MET A 162 -8.66 -2.21 -5.55
CA MET A 162 -9.62 -2.61 -4.51
C MET A 162 -10.74 -1.58 -4.38
N LEU A 163 -10.42 -0.31 -4.18
CA LEU A 163 -11.44 0.74 -4.01
C LEU A 163 -12.39 0.79 -5.21
N ARG A 164 -11.88 0.85 -6.45
CA ARG A 164 -12.71 1.09 -7.64
C ARG A 164 -13.47 -0.13 -8.13
N THR A 165 -13.01 -1.35 -7.81
CA THR A 165 -13.75 -2.58 -8.14
C THR A 165 -14.85 -2.89 -7.12
N LEU A 166 -14.67 -2.48 -5.86
CA LEU A 166 -15.65 -2.66 -4.78
C LEU A 166 -16.70 -1.56 -4.74
N GLU A 167 -16.35 -0.30 -5.05
CA GLU A 167 -17.24 0.86 -5.01
C GLU A 167 -18.59 0.64 -5.73
N PRO A 168 -18.66 0.06 -6.94
CA PRO A 168 -19.93 -0.17 -7.63
C PRO A 168 -20.87 -1.18 -6.94
N HIS A 169 -20.33 -2.04 -6.07
CA HIS A 169 -21.07 -3.13 -5.44
C HIS A 169 -21.44 -2.83 -3.99
N TRP A 170 -20.54 -2.15 -3.27
CA TRP A 170 -20.68 -1.91 -1.82
C TRP A 170 -20.92 -0.44 -1.48
N GLY A 171 -20.83 0.45 -2.47
CA GLY A 171 -20.84 1.88 -2.26
C GLY A 171 -19.49 2.40 -1.75
N LEU A 172 -19.30 3.71 -1.90
CA LEU A 172 -18.03 4.37 -1.62
C LEU A 172 -17.55 4.20 -0.16
N PRO A 173 -18.39 4.40 0.89
CA PRO A 173 -17.91 4.29 2.27
C PRO A 173 -17.40 2.88 2.62
N ALA A 174 -18.13 1.83 2.21
CA ALA A 174 -17.72 0.46 2.47
C ALA A 174 -16.45 0.08 1.69
N ALA A 175 -16.32 0.53 0.44
CA ALA A 175 -15.10 0.33 -0.35
C ALA A 175 -13.88 1.02 0.28
N ILE A 176 -14.04 2.24 0.81
CA ILE A 176 -12.98 2.96 1.55
C ILE A 176 -12.55 2.17 2.78
N TRP A 177 -13.49 1.66 3.58
CA TRP A 177 -13.15 0.86 4.75
C TRP A 177 -12.51 -0.48 4.39
N ALA A 178 -13.00 -1.16 3.36
CA ALA A 178 -12.44 -2.43 2.89
C ALA A 178 -10.97 -2.29 2.48
N GLN A 179 -10.63 -1.30 1.65
CA GLN A 179 -9.22 -1.06 1.28
C GLN A 179 -8.38 -0.53 2.45
N THR A 180 -8.98 0.19 3.42
CA THR A 180 -8.27 0.66 4.62
C THR A 180 -7.87 -0.53 5.49
N LEU A 181 -8.81 -1.46 5.71
CA LEU A 181 -8.55 -2.68 6.45
C LEU A 181 -7.44 -3.49 5.78
N ALA A 182 -7.54 -3.68 4.46
CA ALA A 182 -6.55 -4.38 3.67
C ALA A 182 -5.15 -3.73 3.74
N SER A 183 -5.06 -2.42 3.48
CA SER A 183 -3.77 -1.69 3.52
C SER A 183 -3.17 -1.61 4.93
N THR A 184 -3.99 -1.59 5.98
CA THR A 184 -3.54 -1.67 7.37
C THR A 184 -2.94 -3.04 7.68
N LEU A 185 -3.63 -4.12 7.30
CA LEU A 185 -3.17 -5.49 7.58
C LEU A 185 -1.83 -5.83 6.93
N VAL A 186 -1.46 -5.16 5.83
CA VAL A 186 -0.15 -5.37 5.20
C VAL A 186 1.03 -4.85 6.03
N HIS A 187 0.75 -4.02 7.04
CA HIS A 187 1.73 -3.51 8.00
C HIS A 187 1.96 -4.45 9.19
N LEU A 188 1.22 -5.56 9.30
CA LEU A 188 1.48 -6.55 10.35
C LEU A 188 2.94 -7.04 10.29
N GLY A 189 3.58 -7.08 11.45
CA GLY A 189 5.01 -7.36 11.61
C GLY A 189 5.91 -6.11 11.70
N LYS A 190 5.38 -4.92 11.36
CA LYS A 190 6.07 -3.64 11.56
C LYS A 190 5.80 -3.05 12.96
N PRO A 191 6.53 -1.99 13.38
CA PRO A 191 6.29 -1.35 14.67
C PRO A 191 4.81 -0.98 14.87
N LEU A 192 4.29 -1.20 16.08
CA LEU A 192 2.87 -0.99 16.39
C LEU A 192 2.37 0.43 16.05
N PRO A 193 3.11 1.52 16.33
CA PRO A 193 2.67 2.86 15.95
C PRO A 193 2.49 3.03 14.44
N GLU A 194 3.30 2.36 13.62
CA GLU A 194 3.16 2.39 12.15
C GLU A 194 1.90 1.65 11.72
N THR A 195 1.64 0.47 12.30
CA THR A 195 0.44 -0.32 11.99
C THR A 195 -0.84 0.44 12.37
N LEU A 196 -0.88 1.06 13.56
CA LEU A 196 -2.03 1.85 13.99
C LEU A 196 -2.18 3.15 13.18
N GLY A 197 -1.06 3.80 12.85
CA GLY A 197 -1.01 4.99 12.00
C GLY A 197 -1.51 4.72 10.57
N ALA A 198 -1.37 3.48 10.07
CA ALA A 198 -1.86 3.10 8.75
C ALA A 198 -3.40 3.19 8.61
N ILE A 199 -4.17 3.17 9.71
CA ILE A 199 -5.64 3.31 9.67
C ILE A 199 -6.07 4.72 9.22
N PRO A 200 -5.75 5.81 9.96
CA PRO A 200 -6.14 7.16 9.54
C PRO A 200 -5.49 7.56 8.22
N MET A 201 -4.24 7.13 7.96
CA MET A 201 -3.59 7.36 6.66
C MET A 201 -4.28 6.59 5.53
N GLY A 202 -4.73 5.36 5.83
CA GLY A 202 -5.56 4.50 5.01
C GLY A 202 -6.77 5.22 4.43
N LEU A 203 -7.54 5.82 5.34
CA LEU A 203 -8.73 6.62 5.05
C LEU A 203 -8.38 7.90 4.28
N LEU A 204 -7.37 8.65 4.76
CA LEU A 204 -6.95 9.91 4.14
C LEU A 204 -6.58 9.70 2.68
N PHE A 205 -5.72 8.73 2.37
CA PHE A 205 -5.28 8.49 0.99
C PHE A 205 -6.42 8.06 0.07
N ALA A 206 -7.39 7.31 0.58
CA ALA A 206 -8.59 6.97 -0.18
C ALA A 206 -9.44 8.20 -0.49
N LEU A 207 -9.67 9.07 0.50
CA LEU A 207 -10.38 10.33 0.29
C LEU A 207 -9.65 11.23 -0.72
N VAL A 208 -8.32 11.29 -0.65
CA VAL A 208 -7.48 12.04 -1.58
C VAL A 208 -7.58 11.49 -3.00
N ALA A 209 -7.49 10.17 -3.17
CA ALA A 209 -7.61 9.52 -4.49
C ALA A 209 -9.01 9.71 -5.10
N VAL A 210 -10.05 9.66 -4.26
CA VAL A 210 -11.44 9.88 -4.67
C VAL A 210 -11.67 11.33 -5.06
N ARG A 211 -11.30 12.28 -4.19
CA ARG A 211 -11.56 13.71 -4.39
C ARG A 211 -10.71 14.31 -5.50
N GLY A 212 -9.44 13.91 -5.58
CA GLY A 212 -8.51 14.32 -6.62
C GLY A 212 -8.71 13.61 -7.95
N ARG A 213 -9.54 12.55 -7.99
CA ARG A 213 -9.80 11.70 -9.17
C ARG A 213 -8.51 11.17 -9.81
N SER A 214 -7.47 10.99 -8.99
CA SER A 214 -6.13 10.61 -9.40
C SER A 214 -5.40 9.90 -8.26
N LEU A 215 -4.58 8.91 -8.60
CA LEU A 215 -3.65 8.27 -7.68
C LEU A 215 -2.40 9.13 -7.42
N VAL A 216 -2.09 10.08 -8.32
CA VAL A 216 -0.84 10.84 -8.27
C VAL A 216 -0.63 11.55 -6.92
N PRO A 217 -1.64 12.26 -6.34
CA PRO A 217 -1.45 12.89 -5.03
C PRO A 217 -1.24 11.87 -3.91
N ALA A 218 -1.90 10.71 -3.95
CA ALA A 218 -1.71 9.66 -2.95
C ALA A 218 -0.31 9.03 -3.04
N VAL A 219 0.16 8.74 -4.26
CA VAL A 219 1.53 8.22 -4.50
C VAL A 219 2.58 9.23 -4.05
N ALA A 220 2.42 10.51 -4.39
CA ALA A 220 3.34 11.55 -4.00
C ALA A 220 3.36 11.75 -2.48
N LEU A 221 2.20 11.69 -1.82
CA LEU A 221 2.11 11.81 -0.37
C LEU A 221 2.73 10.60 0.34
N HIS A 222 2.52 9.39 -0.18
CA HIS A 222 3.13 8.19 0.38
C HIS A 222 4.66 8.20 0.20
N LEU A 223 5.14 8.58 -1.00
CA LEU A 223 6.57 8.77 -1.26
C LEU A 223 7.17 9.84 -0.36
N LEU A 224 6.46 10.95 -0.12
CA LEU A 224 6.93 11.99 0.79
C LEU A 224 7.15 11.43 2.21
N ILE A 225 6.18 10.69 2.75
CA ILE A 225 6.28 10.09 4.09
C ILE A 225 7.45 9.10 4.15
N GLY A 226 7.59 8.23 3.14
CA GLY A 226 8.70 7.28 3.04
C GLY A 226 10.06 7.96 2.93
N ALA A 227 10.17 8.97 2.06
CA ALA A 227 11.39 9.74 1.85
C ALA A 227 11.84 10.45 3.12
N LEU A 228 10.93 11.10 3.83
CA LEU A 228 11.22 11.76 5.11
C LEU A 228 11.64 10.73 6.17
N THR A 229 10.93 9.61 6.26
CA THR A 229 11.25 8.54 7.22
C THR A 229 12.66 8.00 7.01
N ASP A 230 13.01 7.63 5.77
CA ASP A 230 14.32 7.09 5.44
C ASP A 230 15.43 8.13 5.66
N THR A 231 15.23 9.37 5.19
CA THR A 231 16.22 10.43 5.31
C THR A 231 16.49 10.80 6.77
N PHE A 232 15.43 10.92 7.60
CA PHE A 232 15.59 11.24 9.01
C PHE A 232 16.16 10.05 9.81
N ALA A 233 15.81 8.82 9.46
CA ALA A 233 16.42 7.64 10.07
C ALA A 233 17.93 7.58 9.80
N LEU A 234 18.36 7.84 8.56
CA LEU A 234 19.77 7.93 8.19
C LEU A 234 20.49 9.08 8.91
N TRP A 235 19.84 10.24 9.00
CA TRP A 235 20.36 11.40 9.71
C TRP A 235 20.63 11.09 11.18
N HIS A 236 19.64 10.56 11.90
CA HIS A 236 19.75 10.23 13.33
C HIS A 236 20.79 9.14 13.61
N GLN A 237 21.05 8.26 12.65
CA GLN A 237 22.07 7.22 12.74
C GLN A 237 23.47 7.71 12.31
N GLY A 238 23.62 8.95 11.87
CA GLY A 238 24.90 9.49 11.37
C GLY A 238 25.35 8.87 10.05
N GLN A 239 24.41 8.35 9.25
CA GLN A 239 24.66 7.62 8.00
C GLN A 239 24.30 8.42 6.74
N LEU A 240 23.88 9.69 6.88
CA LEU A 240 23.45 10.52 5.77
C LEU A 240 24.60 11.41 5.25
N PHE A 241 25.28 10.94 4.20
CA PHE A 241 26.36 11.61 3.46
C PHE A 241 27.68 11.76 4.23
N TRP A 242 27.96 10.84 5.14
CA TRP A 242 29.18 10.81 5.96
C TRP A 242 29.89 9.46 5.84
#